data_AF-A0A4V2PR51-F1
#
_entry.id   AF-A0A4V2PR51-F1
#
_cell.length_a   1.000
_cell.length_b   1.000
_cell.length_c   1.000
_cell.angle_alpha   90.00
_cell.angle_beta   90.00
_cell.angle_gamma   90.00
#
_symmetry.space_group_name_H-M   'P 1'
#
loop_
_entity.id
_entity.type
_entity.pdbx_description
1 polymer ?
#
loop_
_entity_poly.entity_id
_entity_poly.type
_entity_poly.pdbx_seq_one_letter_code
_entity_poly.pdbx_strand_id
1 'polypeptide(L)' 'MKTHKRTENQTKILEGMDKVYDKLIEFKKKMNSELVVLKDGKIVRIKP' A
#
# COMPACT_ATOMS: atom_id res chain seq x y z
N MET A 1 20.65 8.87 15.23
CA MET A 1 19.79 9.27 14.11
C MET A 1 19.04 10.53 14.51
N LYS A 2 19.08 11.60 13.70
CA LYS A 2 18.25 12.79 13.97
C LYS A 2 16.80 12.43 13.66
N THR A 3 15.95 12.43 14.67
CA THR A 3 14.50 12.19 14.53
C THR A 3 13.86 13.46 13.97
N HIS A 4 13.76 13.55 12.64
CA HIS A 4 12.98 14.60 12.01
C HIS A 4 11.49 14.29 12.23
N LYS A 5 10.83 15.12 13.05
CA LYS A 5 9.39 15.02 13.30
C LYS A 5 8.67 15.29 11.97
N ARG A 6 7.75 14.40 11.59
CA ARG A 6 6.95 14.57 10.37
C ARG A 6 6.07 15.81 10.50
N THR A 7 5.92 16.56 9.41
CA THR A 7 4.94 17.63 9.34
C THR A 7 3.53 17.05 9.27
N GLU A 8 2.51 17.84 9.64
CA GLU A 8 1.11 17.39 9.55
C GLU A 8 0.71 16.96 8.13
N ASN A 9 1.22 17.66 7.11
CA ASN A 9 0.98 17.27 5.71
C ASN A 9 1.62 15.92 5.37
N GLN A 10 2.83 15.66 5.85
CA GLN A 10 3.47 14.35 5.64
C GLN A 10 2.68 13.23 6.34
N THR A 11 2.14 13.47 7.53
CA THR A 11 1.28 12.51 8.23
C THR A 11 0.00 12.23 7.42
N LYS A 12 -0.70 13.27 6.95
CA LYS A 12 -1.91 13.11 6.12
C LYS A 12 -1.65 12.35 4.82
N ILE A 13 -0.50 12.58 4.18
CA ILE A 13 -0.11 11.86 2.96
C ILE A 13 0.06 10.37 3.26
N LEU A 14 0.77 10.02 4.33
CA LEU A 14 0.96 8.61 4.72
C LEU A 14 -0.37 7.92 5.05
N GLU A 15 -1.23 8.57 5.83
CA GLU A 15 -2.57 8.06 6.12
C GLU A 15 -3.42 7.87 4.86
N GLY A 16 -3.25 8.76 3.88
CA GLY A 16 -3.89 8.63 2.56
C GLY A 16 -3.37 7.43 1.78
N MET A 17 -2.06 7.20 1.78
CA MET A 17 -1.43 6.06 1.13
C MET A 17 -1.87 4.73 1.75
N ASP A 18 -1.97 4.66 3.08
CA ASP A 18 -2.46 3.47 3.78
C ASP A 18 -3.91 3.14 3.38
N LYS A 19 -4.79 4.15 3.36
CA LYS A 19 -6.18 3.99 2.91
C LYS A 19 -6.30 3.54 1.44
N VAL A 20 -5.41 4.01 0.57
CA VAL A 20 -5.39 3.59 -0.84
C VAL A 20 -5.01 2.11 -0.95
N TYR A 21 -4.03 1.68 -0.16
CA TYR A 21 -3.59 0.29 -0.13
C TYR A 21 -4.70 -0.65 0.34
N ASP A 22 -5.38 -0.32 1.43
CA ASP A 22 -6.49 -1.12 1.97
C ASP A 22 -7.62 -1.28 0.94
N LYS A 23 -8.05 -0.16 0.34
CA LYS A 23 -9.10 -0.16 -0.69
C LYS A 23 -8.69 -0.95 -1.94
N LEU A 24 -7.42 -0.93 -2.32
CA LEU A 24 -6.91 -1.71 -3.44
C LEU A 24 -7.05 -3.21 -3.15
N ILE A 25 -6.68 -3.66 -1.95
CA ILE A 25 -6.82 -5.08 -1.56
C ILE A 25 -8.29 -5.51 -1.59
N GLU A 26 -9.19 -4.71 -0.99
CA GLU A 26 -10.62 -4.99 -0.99
C GLU A 26 -11.18 -5.10 -2.42
N PHE A 27 -10.80 -4.15 -3.28
CA PHE A 27 -11.19 -4.15 -4.69
C PHE A 27 -10.71 -5.41 -5.41
N LYS A 28 -9.43 -5.77 -5.25
CA LYS A 28 -8.83 -6.96 -5.89
C LYS A 28 -9.55 -8.25 -5.49
N LYS A 29 -9.89 -8.38 -4.21
CA LYS A 29 -10.69 -9.50 -3.67
C LYS A 29 -12.09 -9.53 -4.27
N LYS A 30 -12.80 -8.39 -4.25
CA LYS A 30 -14.16 -8.27 -4.80
C LYS A 30 -14.23 -8.62 -6.29
N MET A 31 -13.23 -8.20 -7.05
CA MET A 31 -13.16 -8.44 -8.49
C MET A 31 -12.56 -9.81 -8.87
N ASN A 32 -12.19 -10.63 -7.87
CA ASN A 32 -11.48 -11.89 -8.06
C ASN A 32 -10.26 -11.76 -9.01
N SER A 33 -9.46 -10.71 -8.82
CA SER A 33 -8.34 -10.37 -9.71
C SER A 33 -6.99 -10.41 -9.01
N GLU A 34 -5.94 -10.82 -9.72
CA GLU A 34 -4.60 -10.94 -9.16
C GLU A 34 -4.04 -9.57 -8.69
N LEU A 35 -3.39 -9.59 -7.53
CA LEU A 35 -2.55 -8.51 -7.02
C LEU A 35 -1.09 -8.80 -7.36
N VAL A 36 -0.44 -7.90 -8.09
CA VAL A 36 0.96 -8.04 -8.50
C VAL A 36 1.81 -7.10 -7.65
N VAL A 37 2.82 -7.63 -6.96
CA VAL A 37 3.71 -6.87 -6.08
C VAL A 37 5.17 -7.19 -6.38
N LEU A 38 6.06 -6.23 -6.10
CA LEU A 38 7.50 -6.48 -6.07
C LEU A 38 7.88 -6.90 -4.64
N LYS A 39 8.32 -8.14 -4.47
CA LYS A 39 8.77 -8.68 -3.18
C LYS A 39 10.15 -9.29 -3.37
N ASP A 40 11.12 -8.86 -2.56
CA ASP A 40 12.50 -9.35 -2.60
C ASP A 40 13.14 -9.23 -4.02
N GLY A 41 12.84 -8.12 -4.71
CA GLY A 41 13.31 -7.87 -6.08
C GLY A 41 12.65 -8.73 -7.16
N LYS A 42 11.63 -9.54 -6.80
CA LYS A 42 10.90 -10.42 -7.73
C LYS A 42 9.44 -9.98 -7.84
N ILE A 43 8.88 -10.15 -9.04
CA ILE A 43 7.45 -9.95 -9.27
C ILE A 43 6.71 -11.16 -8.71
N VAL A 44 5.79 -10.92 -7.77
CA VAL A 44 4.93 -11.93 -7.15
C VAL A 44 3.48 -11.62 -7.45
N ARG A 45 2.72 -12.66 -7.81
CA ARG A 45 1.27 -12.58 -8.07
C ARG A 45 0.54 -13.25 -6.92
N ILE A 46 -0.38 -12.53 -6.29
CA ILE A 46 -1.20 -13.00 -5.19
C ILE A 46 -2.62 -13.14 -5.72
N LYS A 47 -3.16 -14.36 -5.66
CA LYS A 47 -4.57 -14.62 -5.98
C LYS A 47 -5.46 -14.24 -4.77
N PRO A 48 -6.66 -13.72 -5.00
CA PRO A 48 -7.65 -13.40 -3.97
C PRO A 48 -7.95 -14.53 -2.99
#